data_AF-E2AS65-F1
#
_entry.id   AF-E2AS65-F1
#
_cell.length_a   1.000
_cell.length_b   1.000
_cell.length_c   1.000
_cell.angle_alpha   90.00
_cell.angle_beta   90.00
_cell.angle_gamma   90.00
#
_symmetry.space_group_name_H-M   'P 1'
#
loop_
_entity.id
_entity.type
_entity.pdbx_description
1 polymer ?
#
loop_
_entity_poly.entity_id
_entity_poly.type
_entity_poly.pdbx_seq_one_letter_code
_entity_poly.pdbx_strand_id
1 'polypeptide(L)' 'QNFREHRIDGAALPLLSENHLTGTIGMKLGPALKLRIMLARKIGACTVCLHCAHCHQTPLPALSAAG' A
#
# COMPACT_ATOMS: atom_id res chain seq x y z
N GLN A 1 -14.63 4.04 -10.66
CA GLN A 1 -15.09 3.28 -11.85
C GLN A 1 -13.93 2.47 -12.47
N ASN A 2 -12.73 3.03 -12.64
CA ASN A 2 -11.54 2.34 -13.17
C ASN A 2 -11.28 0.90 -12.72
N PHE A 3 -11.21 0.60 -11.41
CA PHE A 3 -10.92 -0.77 -10.98
C PHE A 3 -11.98 -1.78 -11.46
N ARG A 4 -13.26 -1.39 -11.50
CA ARG A 4 -14.33 -2.26 -12.01
C ARG A 4 -14.23 -2.45 -13.52
N GLU A 5 -13.89 -1.38 -14.25
CA GLU A 5 -13.71 -1.43 -15.71
C GLU A 5 -12.56 -2.37 -16.10
N HIS A 6 -11.45 -2.31 -15.36
CA HIS A 6 -10.30 -3.20 -15.54
C HIS A 6 -10.44 -4.57 -14.83
N ARG A 7 -11.61 -4.87 -14.24
CA ARG A 7 -11.88 -6.11 -13.50
C ARG A 7 -10.82 -6.44 -12.44
N ILE A 8 -10.45 -5.42 -11.66
CA ILE A 8 -9.46 -5.52 -10.59
C ILE A 8 -10.17 -5.75 -9.26
N ASP A 9 -10.00 -6.95 -8.74
CA ASP A 9 -10.48 -7.36 -7.43
C ASP A 9 -9.40 -7.26 -6.35
N GLY A 10 -9.78 -7.51 -5.09
CA GLY A 10 -8.88 -7.44 -3.94
C GLY A 10 -7.65 -8.35 -4.04
N ALA A 11 -7.78 -9.49 -4.71
CA ALA A 11 -6.69 -10.44 -4.94
C ALA A 11 -5.71 -9.98 -6.04
N ALA A 12 -6.16 -9.14 -6.98
CA ALA A 12 -5.31 -8.60 -8.04
C ALA A 12 -4.51 -7.37 -7.59
N LEU A 13 -5.04 -6.60 -6.62
CA LEU A 13 -4.40 -5.39 -6.11
C LEU A 13 -2.91 -5.56 -5.72
N PRO A 14 -2.48 -6.65 -5.03
CA PRO A 14 -1.07 -6.83 -4.65
C PRO A 14 -0.14 -6.98 -5.85
N LEU A 15 -0.66 -7.47 -6.98
CA LEU A 15 0.07 -7.73 -8.21
C LEU A 15 0.28 -6.46 -9.05
N LEU A 16 -0.41 -5.36 -8.73
CA LEU A 16 -0.35 -4.14 -9.52
C LEU A 16 0.89 -3.30 -9.23
N SER A 17 1.91 -3.38 -10.06
CA SER A 17 3.05 -2.45 -10.05
C SER A 17 2.63 -0.98 -10.16
N GLU A 18 3.51 -0.05 -9.75
CA GLU A 18 3.27 1.40 -9.88
C GLU A 18 2.86 1.78 -11.31
N ASN A 19 3.58 1.27 -12.32
CA ASN A 19 3.29 1.52 -13.73
C ASN A 19 1.89 1.05 -14.16
N HIS A 20 1.36 -0.03 -13.59
CA HIS A 20 -0.02 -0.44 -13.88
C HIS A 20 -1.03 0.57 -13.32
N LEU A 21 -0.76 1.11 -12.12
CA LEU A 21 -1.63 2.12 -11.50
C LEU A 21 -1.58 3.45 -12.25
N THR A 22 -0.39 3.90 -12.68
CA THR A 22 -0.22 5.21 -13.31
C THR A 22 -0.46 5.20 -14.81
N GLY A 23 0.00 4.17 -15.52
CA GLY A 23 -0.13 4.05 -16.98
C GLY A 23 -1.47 3.48 -17.41
N THR A 24 -1.83 2.29 -16.93
CA THR A 24 -3.06 1.61 -17.37
C THR A 24 -4.29 2.15 -16.68
N ILE A 25 -4.23 2.37 -15.36
CA ILE A 25 -5.37 2.84 -14.57
C ILE A 25 -5.44 4.39 -14.54
N GLY A 26 -4.39 5.09 -14.96
CA GLY A 26 -4.40 6.56 -15.00
C GLY A 26 -4.44 7.22 -13.62
N MET A 27 -4.02 6.53 -12.56
CA MET A 27 -3.83 7.17 -11.25
C MET A 27 -2.66 8.14 -11.29
N LYS A 28 -2.79 9.26 -10.58
CA LYS A 28 -1.63 10.11 -10.29
C LYS A 28 -0.62 9.35 -9.43
N LEU A 29 0.67 9.67 -9.59
CA LEU A 29 1.77 9.00 -8.88
C LEU A 29 1.57 8.98 -7.36
N GLY A 30 1.20 10.11 -6.75
CA GLY A 30 0.95 10.20 -5.31
C GLY A 30 -0.10 9.19 -4.79
N PRO A 31 -1.34 9.22 -5.31
CA PRO A 31 -2.36 8.21 -5.00
C PRO A 31 -1.94 6.76 -5.26
N ALA A 32 -1.21 6.48 -6.35
CA ALA A 32 -0.72 5.14 -6.67
C ALA A 32 0.26 4.62 -5.60
N LEU A 33 1.23 5.45 -5.20
CA LEU A 33 2.19 5.13 -4.14
C LEU A 33 1.48 4.93 -2.80
N LYS A 34 0.52 5.80 -2.46
CA LYS A 34 -0.27 5.68 -1.22
C LYS A 34 -1.02 4.35 -1.16
N LEU A 35 -1.66 3.95 -2.25
CA LEU A 35 -2.37 2.66 -2.34
C LEU A 35 -1.41 1.48 -2.14
N ARG A 36 -0.23 1.52 -2.75
CA ARG A 36 0.79 0.47 -2.60
C ARG A 36 1.26 0.33 -1.16
N ILE A 37 1.52 1.44 -0.47
CA ILE A 37 1.91 1.45 0.96
C ILE A 37 0.77 0.92 1.84
N MET A 38 -0.46 1.36 1.61
CA MET A 38 -1.61 0.87 2.38
C MET A 38 -1.82 -0.63 2.19
N LEU A 39 -1.64 -1.12 0.97
CA LEU A 39 -1.78 -2.53 0.66
C LEU A 39 -0.68 -3.36 1.30
N ALA A 40 0.57 -2.91 1.18
CA ALA A 40 1.73 -3.48 1.88
C ALA A 40 1.47 -3.67 3.38
N ARG A 41 0.95 -2.62 4.04
CA ARG A 41 0.58 -2.66 5.47
C ARG A 41 -0.58 -3.62 5.76
N LYS A 42 -1.54 -3.76 4.84
CA LYS A 42 -2.69 -4.64 5.04
C LYS A 42 -2.35 -6.12 4.86
N ILE A 43 -1.44 -6.43 3.93
CA ILE A 43 -1.06 -7.82 3.59
C ILE A 43 0.15 -8.35 4.36
N GLY A 44 0.82 -7.53 5.17
CA GLY A 44 2.02 -7.98 5.89
C GLY A 44 3.32 -7.84 5.09
N ALA A 45 3.32 -7.13 3.95
CA ALA A 45 4.45 -7.06 3.03
C ALA A 45 5.06 -5.66 3.02
N CYS A 46 5.89 -5.34 4.01
CA CYS A 46 6.68 -4.12 4.01
C CYS A 46 7.72 -4.16 2.88
N THR A 47 7.66 -3.22 1.93
CA THR A 47 8.63 -3.15 0.81
C THR A 47 10.03 -2.70 1.25
N VAL A 48 10.16 -2.12 2.45
CA VAL A 48 11.43 -1.72 3.08
C VAL A 48 12.03 -2.85 3.93
N CYS A 49 11.19 -3.78 4.38
CA CYS A 49 11.54 -4.74 5.39
C CYS A 49 10.88 -6.09 5.09
N LEU A 50 11.52 -6.85 4.19
CA LEU A 50 10.99 -8.11 3.64
C LEU A 50 10.69 -9.18 4.71
N HIS A 51 11.20 -9.06 5.95
CA HIS A 51 11.05 -10.10 6.98
C HIS A 51 11.00 -9.61 8.44
N CYS A 52 10.10 -8.72 8.86
CA CYS A 52 9.85 -8.68 10.32
C CYS A 52 8.46 -8.23 10.75
N ALA A 53 7.91 -9.00 11.71
CA ALA A 53 6.75 -8.65 12.54
C ALA A 53 6.92 -7.32 13.30
N HIS A 54 8.14 -6.76 13.35
CA HIS A 54 8.48 -5.51 14.00
C HIS A 54 7.69 -4.29 13.46
N CYS A 55 7.32 -4.27 12.18
CA CYS A 55 6.60 -3.13 11.61
C CYS A 55 5.06 -3.21 11.68
N HIS A 56 4.49 -4.34 12.14
CA HIS A 56 3.04 -4.55 12.20
C HIS A 56 2.41 -4.34 13.58
N GLN A 57 3.18 -3.91 14.58
CA GLN A 57 2.64 -3.51 15.87
C GLN A 57 2.25 -2.03 15.83
N THR A 58 1.04 -1.72 15.36
CA THR A 58 0.40 -0.45 15.73
C THR A 58 -0.42 -0.71 17.00
N PRO A 59 -0.11 0.01 18.07
CA PRO A 59 -1.03 1.04 18.50
C PRO A 59 -0.30 2.37 18.60
N LEU A 60 -0.65 3.33 17.73
CA LEU A 60 -0.47 4.73 18.06
C LEU A 60 -1.58 5.07 19.04
N PRO A 61 -1.22 5.51 20.25
CA PRO A 61 -1.59 6.86 20.63
C PRO A 61 -0.37 7.66 21.10
N ALA A 62 -0.44 8.96 20.84
CA ALA A 62 0.60 9.93 21.14
C ALA A 62 1.03 9.93 22.62
N LEU A 63 2.33 9.96 22.90
CA LEU A 63 2.87 10.59 24.11
C LEU A 63 4.37 10.93 23.98
N SER A 64 4.62 12.23 23.87
CA SER A 64 5.58 13.02 24.67
C SER A 64 6.93 12.42 25.11
N ALA A 65 7.98 13.20 24.82
CA ALA A 65 9.18 13.45 25.64
C ALA A 65 10.19 12.32 25.93
N ALA A 66 11.45 12.57 25.52
CA ALA A 66 12.73 12.25 26.18
C ALA A 66 13.83 12.18 25.11
N GLY A 67 14.97 12.87 25.16
CA GLY A 67 15.55 13.81 26.11
C GLY A 67 16.79 14.43 25.47
#